data_AF-D3U1X8-F1
#
_entry.id   AF-D3U1X8-F1
#
_cell.length_a   1.000
_cell.length_b   1.000
_cell.length_c   1.000
_cell.angle_alpha   90.00
_cell.angle_beta   90.00
_cell.angle_gamma   90.00
#
_symmetry.space_group_name_H-M   'P 1'
#
loop_
_entity.id
_entity.type
_entity.pdbx_description
1 polymer ?
#
loop_
_entity_poly.entity_id
_entity_poly.type
_entity_poly.pdbx_seq_one_letter_code
_entity_poly.pdbx_strand_id
1 'polypeptide(L)'
;RTVRKDLSYACREEKNCIIDKRQRNRCQYCRYQKCLNMGMKREAVQEERQRTKDRDTSEVESTSNMQADMPLERIIEAEKRVECNDPLVALVVNENTTVNNICQATNKQLFQLVQWAKLIPHFTSLPLSDQVLLLRAGWNELLI
;
A
#
# COMPACT_ATOMS: atom_id res chain seq x y z
N ARG A 1 18.31 18.41 0.72
CA ARG A 1 18.35 17.17 -0.10
C ARG A 1 17.78 15.99 0.66
N THR A 2 18.39 15.57 1.78
CA THR A 2 17.90 14.42 2.58
C THR A 2 16.40 14.51 2.91
N VAL A 3 15.95 15.63 3.48
CA VAL A 3 14.54 15.82 3.86
C VAL A 3 13.62 15.88 2.63
N ARG A 4 13.92 16.73 1.64
CA ARG A 4 13.08 16.89 0.43
C ARG A 4 12.89 15.61 -0.41
N LYS A 5 13.88 14.72 -0.42
CA LYS A 5 13.86 13.49 -1.22
C LYS A 5 13.53 12.24 -0.39
N ASP A 6 13.14 12.45 0.87
CA ASP A 6 12.93 11.41 1.88
C ASP A 6 13.97 10.28 1.84
N LEU A 7 15.26 10.68 1.83
CA LEU A 7 16.35 9.72 1.70
C LEU A 7 16.66 9.07 3.05
N SER A 8 16.61 7.74 3.09
CA SER A 8 17.14 6.93 4.18
C SER A 8 18.59 6.53 3.90
N TYR A 9 19.46 6.64 4.91
CA TYR A 9 20.86 6.23 4.83
C TYR A 9 21.15 5.14 5.86
N ALA A 10 22.06 4.23 5.52
CA ALA A 10 22.61 3.24 6.46
C ALA A 10 24.10 3.54 6.71
N CYS A 11 24.54 3.45 7.97
CA CYS A 11 25.96 3.43 8.29
C CYS A 11 26.54 2.06 7.94
N ARG A 12 27.77 2.03 7.42
CA ARG A 12 28.51 0.78 7.16
C ARG A 12 29.39 0.34 8.33
N GLU A 13 29.49 1.18 9.35
CA GLU A 13 30.29 1.00 10.57
C GLU A 13 29.35 1.08 11.80
N GLU A 14 29.87 1.43 12.98
CA GLU A 14 29.17 1.44 14.27
C GLU A 14 28.34 2.70 14.53
N LYS A 15 27.87 3.38 13.47
CA LYS A 15 27.09 4.63 13.57
C LYS A 15 27.79 5.79 14.32
N ASN A 16 29.10 5.71 14.54
CA ASN A 16 29.94 6.68 15.28
C ASN A 16 31.00 7.36 14.39
N CYS A 17 30.85 7.38 13.06
CA CYS A 17 31.84 7.95 12.15
C CYS A 17 32.15 9.42 12.45
N ILE A 18 33.44 9.79 12.42
CA ILE A 18 33.91 11.15 12.66
C ILE A 18 33.52 12.06 11.48
N ILE A 19 32.82 13.17 11.78
CA ILE A 19 32.38 14.16 10.78
C ILE A 19 33.19 15.44 10.89
N ASP A 20 34.19 15.57 10.02
CA ASP A 20 35.06 16.75 9.87
C ASP A 20 35.03 17.34 8.44
N LYS A 21 35.83 18.38 8.17
CA LYS A 21 35.87 19.06 6.86
C LYS A 21 36.33 18.15 5.71
N ARG A 22 37.22 17.20 5.97
CA ARG A 22 37.83 16.32 4.94
C ARG A 22 36.97 15.09 4.67
N GLN A 23 36.42 14.47 5.71
CA GLN A 23 35.75 13.16 5.61
C GLN A 23 34.24 13.18 5.87
N ARG A 24 33.58 14.34 6.03
CA ARG A 24 32.10 14.42 6.19
C ARG A 24 31.28 13.71 5.10
N ASN A 25 31.84 13.49 3.92
CA ASN A 25 31.15 12.80 2.82
C ASN A 25 31.28 11.28 2.89
N ARG A 26 32.11 10.73 3.79
CA ARG A 26 32.35 9.28 3.94
C ARG A 26 31.10 8.52 4.40
N CYS A 27 30.35 9.10 5.34
CA CYS A 27 29.14 8.48 5.89
C CYS A 27 27.99 9.48 5.92
N GLN A 28 27.01 9.31 5.03
CA GLN A 28 25.83 10.17 4.96
C GLN A 28 24.92 10.00 6.18
N TYR A 29 24.82 8.79 6.73
CA TYR A 29 24.04 8.51 7.94
C TYR A 29 24.57 9.32 9.13
N CYS A 30 25.83 9.15 9.52
CA CYS A 30 26.41 9.86 10.67
C CYS A 30 26.45 11.37 10.46
N ARG A 31 26.65 11.84 9.22
CA ARG A 31 26.54 13.27 8.91
C ARG A 31 25.13 13.79 9.17
N TYR A 32 24.10 13.09 8.69
CA TYR A 32 22.71 13.51 8.87
C TYR A 32 22.28 13.44 10.34
N GLN A 33 22.65 12.38 11.06
CA GLN A 33 22.40 12.28 12.51
C GLN A 33 23.08 13.41 13.28
N LYS A 34 24.34 13.76 12.94
CA LYS A 34 25.02 14.91 13.55
C LYS A 34 24.27 16.23 13.29
N CYS A 35 23.72 16.43 12.09
CA CYS A 35 22.88 17.60 11.80
C CYS A 35 21.67 17.69 12.75
N LEU A 36 20.95 16.57 12.95
CA LEU A 36 19.81 16.52 13.87
C LEU A 36 20.22 16.76 15.32
N ASN A 37 21.32 16.14 15.77
CA ASN A 37 21.84 16.31 17.14
C ASN A 37 22.31 17.75 17.43
N MET A 38 22.72 18.48 16.40
CA MET A 38 23.04 19.92 16.50
C MET A 38 21.80 20.82 16.40
N GLY A 39 20.59 20.25 16.43
CA GLY A 39 19.32 20.99 16.47
C GLY A 39 18.72 21.36 15.12
N MET A 40 19.18 20.77 14.00
CA MET A 40 18.53 21.01 12.71
C MET A 40 17.13 20.39 12.68
N LYS A 41 16.13 21.25 12.50
CA LYS A 41 14.71 20.90 12.40
C LYS A 41 14.36 20.39 11.00
N ARG A 42 13.71 19.23 10.91
CA ARG A 42 13.28 18.65 9.60
C ARG A 42 12.15 19.48 9.01
N GLU A 43 11.22 19.90 9.86
CA GLU A 43 10.06 20.73 9.56
C GLU A 43 10.41 22.14 9.09
N ALA A 44 11.63 22.63 9.38
CA ALA A 44 12.11 23.92 8.91
C ALA A 44 12.51 23.90 7.41
N VAL A 45 12.58 22.71 6.79
CA VAL A 45 12.94 22.57 5.38
C VAL A 45 11.71 22.83 4.50
N GLN A 46 11.68 24.00 3.85
CA GLN A 46 10.65 24.32 2.87
C GLN A 46 10.77 23.45 1.60
N GLU A 47 9.61 23.15 1.01
CA GLU A 47 9.47 22.46 -0.26
C GLU A 47 10.17 23.22 -1.39
N GLU A 48 10.56 22.52 -2.46
CA GLU A 48 11.19 23.17 -3.61
C GLU A 48 10.21 24.15 -4.27
N ARG A 49 10.70 25.36 -4.59
CA ARG A 49 9.93 26.31 -5.38
C ARG A 49 9.76 25.72 -6.78
N GLN A 50 8.54 25.33 -7.13
CA GLN A 50 8.21 24.96 -8.51
C GLN A 50 8.56 26.13 -9.41
N ARG A 51 9.51 25.93 -10.33
CA ARG A 51 9.69 26.87 -11.44
C ARG A 51 8.52 26.65 -12.37
N THR A 52 7.70 27.69 -12.55
CA THR A 52 6.61 27.75 -13.54
C THR A 52 7.21 27.59 -14.94
N LYS A 53 7.40 26.35 -15.35
CA LYS A 53 7.59 25.99 -16.76
C LYS A 53 6.86 24.68 -16.94
N ASP A 54 5.78 24.75 -17.72
CA ASP A 54 4.96 23.63 -18.20
C ASP A 54 3.91 23.09 -17.23
N ARG A 55 3.02 23.98 -16.75
CA ARG A 55 1.75 23.60 -16.09
C ARG A 55 0.57 23.71 -17.06
N ASP A 56 0.70 23.09 -18.25
CA ASP A 56 -0.38 23.02 -19.26
C ASP A 56 -1.35 21.84 -19.00
N THR A 57 -1.34 21.26 -17.80
CA THR A 57 -2.24 20.17 -17.38
C THR A 57 -2.86 20.39 -16.01
N SER A 58 -2.78 21.59 -15.44
CA SER A 58 -3.44 21.87 -14.16
C SER A 58 -4.89 22.30 -14.33
N GLU A 59 -5.67 21.49 -15.02
CA GLU A 59 -7.07 21.39 -14.66
C GLU A 59 -7.10 20.64 -13.33
N VAL A 60 -7.44 21.36 -12.26
CA VAL A 60 -7.77 20.71 -10.99
C VAL A 60 -8.99 19.82 -11.29
N GLU A 61 -8.78 18.52 -11.42
CA GLU A 61 -9.89 17.57 -11.54
C GLU A 61 -10.83 17.84 -10.37
N SER A 62 -12.05 18.21 -10.71
CA SER A 62 -13.06 18.59 -9.73
C SER A 62 -13.39 17.36 -8.89
N THR A 63 -13.27 17.46 -7.57
CA THR A 63 -13.66 16.40 -6.62
C THR A 63 -15.17 16.12 -6.64
N SER A 64 -15.94 16.85 -7.44
CA SER A 64 -17.40 16.78 -7.51
C SER A 64 -17.93 15.63 -8.35
N ASN A 65 -17.10 14.90 -9.10
CA ASN A 65 -17.58 13.81 -9.98
C ASN A 65 -16.82 12.48 -9.82
N MET A 66 -16.76 11.97 -8.58
CA MET A 66 -16.05 10.73 -8.20
C MET A 66 -16.70 9.43 -8.71
N GLN A 67 -17.89 9.48 -9.30
CA GLN A 67 -18.63 8.27 -9.73
C GLN A 67 -18.12 7.67 -11.04
N ALA A 68 -17.35 8.40 -11.85
CA ALA A 68 -16.88 7.89 -13.15
C ALA A 68 -15.68 6.93 -13.04
N ASP A 69 -14.78 7.19 -12.09
CA ASP A 69 -13.53 6.43 -11.91
C ASP A 69 -13.72 5.21 -10.98
N MET A 70 -14.71 5.25 -10.08
CA MET A 70 -15.04 4.11 -9.23
C MET A 70 -16.57 3.87 -9.20
N PRO A 71 -17.16 3.33 -10.28
CA PRO A 71 -18.60 3.14 -10.35
C PRO A 71 -19.09 2.08 -9.36
N LEU A 72 -20.06 2.47 -8.50
CA LEU A 72 -20.67 1.60 -7.49
C LEU A 72 -21.32 0.36 -8.13
N GLU A 73 -21.86 0.51 -9.34
CA GLU A 73 -22.53 -0.55 -10.07
C GLU A 73 -21.60 -1.74 -10.32
N ARG A 74 -20.31 -1.47 -10.62
CA ARG A 74 -19.31 -2.52 -10.85
C ARG A 74 -18.98 -3.28 -9.57
N ILE A 75 -18.97 -2.61 -8.43
CA ILE A 75 -18.72 -3.22 -7.12
C ILE A 75 -19.90 -4.15 -6.77
N ILE A 76 -21.13 -3.66 -6.91
CA ILE A 76 -22.35 -4.46 -6.69
C ILE A 76 -22.39 -5.69 -7.61
N GLU A 77 -21.97 -5.54 -8.86
CA GLU A 77 -21.90 -6.64 -9.83
C GLU A 77 -20.85 -7.69 -9.46
N ALA A 78 -19.72 -7.25 -8.88
CA ALA A 78 -18.65 -8.13 -8.41
C ALA A 78 -19.10 -8.95 -7.19
N GLU A 79 -19.77 -8.33 -6.21
CA GLU A 79 -20.31 -9.04 -5.03
C GLU A 79 -21.31 -10.12 -5.45
N LYS A 80 -22.30 -9.74 -6.28
CA LYS A 80 -23.33 -10.68 -6.75
C LYS A 80 -22.75 -11.91 -7.43
N ARG A 81 -21.68 -11.78 -8.22
CA ARG A 81 -21.03 -12.92 -8.90
C ARG A 81 -20.35 -13.91 -7.96
N VAL A 82 -19.98 -13.45 -6.77
CA VAL A 82 -19.22 -14.23 -5.81
C VAL A 82 -20.16 -14.88 -4.79
N GLU A 83 -21.24 -14.20 -4.41
CA GLU A 83 -22.30 -14.72 -3.52
C GLU A 83 -23.07 -15.92 -4.12
N CYS A 84 -23.25 -15.99 -5.44
CA CYS A 84 -24.04 -17.06 -6.08
C CYS A 84 -23.34 -18.43 -6.22
N ASN A 85 -22.23 -18.67 -5.52
CA ASN A 85 -21.46 -19.92 -5.59
C ASN A 85 -21.64 -20.89 -4.39
N ASP A 86 -22.64 -20.73 -3.51
CA ASP A 86 -22.90 -21.77 -2.50
C ASP A 86 -24.34 -21.87 -1.93
N PRO A 87 -25.18 -22.79 -2.43
CA PRO A 87 -26.40 -23.24 -1.75
C PRO A 87 -26.19 -24.42 -0.77
N LEU A 88 -24.97 -24.88 -0.50
CA LEU A 88 -24.70 -26.21 0.08
C LEU A 88 -23.95 -26.24 1.42
N VAL A 89 -23.59 -25.11 2.03
CA VAL A 89 -22.93 -25.07 3.36
C VAL A 89 -23.94 -25.18 4.54
N ALA A 90 -25.11 -25.79 4.32
CA ALA A 90 -26.17 -25.76 5.33
C ALA A 90 -26.12 -26.86 6.42
N LEU A 91 -25.60 -28.09 6.23
CA LEU A 91 -26.07 -29.19 7.12
C LEU A 91 -25.13 -30.35 7.52
N VAL A 92 -23.81 -30.21 7.61
CA VAL A 92 -23.00 -31.33 8.20
C VAL A 92 -21.95 -30.83 9.20
N VAL A 93 -22.32 -30.80 10.48
CA VAL A 93 -21.39 -30.59 11.61
C VAL A 93 -20.99 -31.94 12.19
N ASN A 94 -19.73 -32.33 12.02
CA ASN A 94 -19.10 -33.42 12.77
C ASN A 94 -17.84 -32.84 13.45
N GLU A 95 -17.68 -32.99 14.77
CA GLU A 95 -16.73 -32.20 15.57
C GLU A 95 -15.25 -32.35 15.17
N ASN A 96 -14.85 -33.50 14.60
CA ASN A 96 -13.49 -33.72 14.07
C ASN A 96 -13.29 -33.18 12.64
N THR A 97 -14.37 -32.74 11.99
CA THR A 97 -14.36 -32.16 10.64
C THR A 97 -14.53 -30.65 10.65
N THR A 98 -14.95 -30.02 11.76
CA THR A 98 -15.25 -28.58 11.79
C THR A 98 -14.06 -27.71 11.37
N VAL A 99 -12.85 -27.97 11.90
CA VAL A 99 -11.65 -27.20 11.52
C VAL A 99 -11.26 -27.45 10.06
N ASN A 100 -11.37 -28.69 9.58
CA ASN A 100 -11.09 -29.03 8.18
C ASN A 100 -12.14 -28.41 7.23
N ASN A 101 -13.40 -28.36 7.64
CA ASN A 101 -14.50 -27.75 6.90
C ASN A 101 -14.32 -26.23 6.85
N ILE A 102 -13.91 -25.60 7.95
CA ILE A 102 -13.57 -24.18 7.99
C ILE A 102 -12.37 -23.92 7.07
N CYS A 103 -11.28 -24.68 7.20
CA CYS A 103 -10.10 -24.51 6.34
C CYS A 103 -10.44 -24.69 4.85
N GLN A 104 -11.27 -25.66 4.52
CA GLN A 104 -11.74 -25.90 3.16
C GLN A 104 -12.64 -24.76 2.66
N ALA A 105 -13.55 -24.26 3.49
CA ALA A 105 -14.39 -23.10 3.19
C ALA A 105 -13.54 -21.84 2.99
N THR A 106 -12.58 -21.57 3.88
CA THR A 106 -11.64 -20.45 3.76
C THR A 106 -10.81 -20.56 2.48
N ASN A 107 -10.32 -21.75 2.11
CA ASN A 107 -9.62 -21.95 0.84
C ASN A 107 -10.51 -21.63 -0.35
N LYS A 108 -11.77 -22.12 -0.36
CA LYS A 108 -12.74 -21.79 -1.41
C LYS A 108 -13.01 -20.27 -1.48
N GLN A 109 -13.19 -19.64 -0.32
CA GLN A 109 -13.41 -18.20 -0.21
C GLN A 109 -12.20 -17.36 -0.64
N LEU A 110 -10.96 -17.83 -0.40
CA LEU A 110 -9.76 -17.17 -0.91
C LEU A 110 -9.71 -17.15 -2.43
N PHE A 111 -10.08 -18.26 -3.10
CA PHE A 111 -10.19 -18.26 -4.57
C PHE A 111 -11.27 -17.29 -5.06
N GLN A 112 -12.42 -17.28 -4.40
CA GLN A 112 -13.52 -16.35 -4.67
C GLN A 112 -13.11 -14.89 -4.48
N LEU A 113 -12.36 -14.58 -3.42
CA LEU A 113 -11.83 -13.25 -3.13
C LEU A 113 -10.91 -12.74 -4.24
N VAL A 114 -10.05 -13.61 -4.78
CA VAL A 114 -9.20 -13.24 -5.92
C VAL A 114 -10.03 -12.94 -7.16
N GLN A 115 -11.12 -13.69 -7.40
CA GLN A 115 -12.03 -13.41 -8.53
C GLN A 115 -12.82 -12.12 -8.31
N TRP A 116 -13.29 -11.88 -7.08
CA TRP A 116 -13.94 -10.63 -6.68
C TRP A 116 -13.02 -9.43 -6.95
N ALA A 117 -11.77 -9.49 -6.46
CA ALA A 117 -10.81 -8.41 -6.62
C ALA A 117 -10.51 -8.10 -8.09
N LYS A 118 -10.46 -9.11 -8.97
CA LYS A 118 -10.29 -8.90 -10.42
C LYS A 118 -11.45 -8.15 -11.08
N LEU A 119 -12.64 -8.19 -10.49
CA LEU A 119 -13.82 -7.50 -10.97
C LEU A 119 -13.91 -6.06 -10.44
N ILE A 120 -13.13 -5.72 -9.42
CA ILE A 120 -13.07 -4.36 -8.88
C ILE A 120 -12.40 -3.42 -9.89
N PRO A 121 -13.02 -2.28 -10.24
CA PRO A 121 -12.44 -1.28 -11.11
C PRO A 121 -10.99 -0.94 -10.74
N HIS A 122 -10.13 -0.78 -11.75
CA HIS A 122 -8.71 -0.44 -11.63
C HIS A 122 -7.80 -1.45 -10.92
N PHE A 123 -8.33 -2.47 -10.21
CA PHE A 123 -7.49 -3.43 -9.50
C PHE A 123 -6.52 -4.17 -10.43
N THR A 124 -7.00 -4.60 -11.60
CA THR A 124 -6.17 -5.29 -12.60
C THR A 124 -5.18 -4.39 -13.34
N SER A 125 -5.36 -3.06 -13.26
CA SER A 125 -4.39 -2.10 -13.80
C SER A 125 -3.20 -1.86 -12.87
N LEU A 126 -3.28 -2.28 -11.61
CA LEU A 126 -2.17 -2.21 -10.66
C LEU A 126 -1.06 -3.20 -11.04
N PRO A 127 0.21 -2.92 -10.69
CA PRO A 127 1.27 -3.90 -10.79
C PRO A 127 0.92 -5.20 -10.05
N LEU A 128 1.31 -6.35 -10.60
CA LEU A 128 1.00 -7.64 -10.01
C LEU A 128 1.55 -7.78 -8.58
N SER A 129 2.70 -7.17 -8.29
CA SER A 129 3.28 -7.10 -6.94
C SER A 129 2.30 -6.48 -5.93
N ASP A 130 1.62 -5.43 -6.36
CA ASP A 130 0.76 -4.61 -5.52
C ASP A 130 -0.59 -5.29 -5.35
N GLN A 131 -1.12 -5.92 -6.40
CA GLN A 131 -2.30 -6.79 -6.29
C GLN A 131 -2.10 -7.90 -5.25
N VAL A 132 -0.94 -8.57 -5.27
CA VAL A 132 -0.61 -9.63 -4.29
C VAL A 132 -0.42 -9.04 -2.89
N LEU A 133 0.23 -7.89 -2.77
CA LEU A 133 0.43 -7.23 -1.47
C LEU A 133 -0.90 -6.82 -0.83
N LEU A 134 -1.80 -6.20 -1.59
CA LEU A 134 -3.13 -5.78 -1.13
C LEU A 134 -3.96 -6.98 -0.66
N LEU A 135 -4.01 -8.06 -1.44
CA LEU A 135 -4.74 -9.27 -1.06
C LEU A 135 -4.13 -9.95 0.17
N ARG A 136 -2.80 -10.02 0.29
CA ARG A 136 -2.13 -10.59 1.48
C ARG A 136 -2.36 -9.76 2.74
N ALA A 137 -2.48 -8.45 2.61
CA ALA A 137 -2.70 -7.55 3.74
C ALA A 137 -4.16 -7.53 4.21
N GLY A 138 -5.13 -7.68 3.29
CA GLY A 138 -6.56 -7.47 3.60
C GLY A 138 -7.46 -8.70 3.55
N TRP A 139 -6.98 -9.89 3.17
CA TRP A 139 -7.85 -11.06 3.00
C TRP A 139 -8.64 -11.43 4.26
N ASN A 140 -8.05 -11.25 5.45
CA ASN A 140 -8.70 -11.57 6.71
C ASN A 140 -9.87 -10.62 7.00
N GLU A 141 -9.72 -9.33 6.72
CA GLU A 141 -10.80 -8.34 6.90
C GLU A 141 -11.90 -8.50 5.84
N LEU A 142 -11.55 -8.96 4.64
CA LEU A 142 -12.50 -9.17 3.55
C LEU A 142 -13.29 -10.49 3.66
N LEU A 143 -12.84 -11.44 4.49
CA LEU A 143 -13.50 -12.74 4.67
C LEU A 143 -14.32 -12.86 5.97
N ILE A 144 -14.15 -11.95 6.93
CA ILE A 144 -14.85 -11.91 8.22
C ILE A 144 -16.09 -11.03 8.10
#